data_AF-A0A7W7ZKC3-F1
#
_entry.id   AF-A0A7W7ZKC3-F1
#
_cell.length_a   1.000
_cell.length_b   1.000
_cell.length_c   1.000
_cell.angle_alpha   90.00
_cell.angle_beta   90.00
_cell.angle_gamma   90.00
#
_symmetry.space_group_name_H-M   'P 1'
#
loop_
_entity.id
_entity.type
_entity.pdbx_description
1 polymer ?
#
loop_
_entity_poly.entity_id
_entity_poly.type
_entity_poly.pdbx_seq_one_letter_code
_entity_poly.pdbx_strand_id
1 'polypeptide(L)'
;AVAVAGYYASMRLLIDPLAPFAGVGEDEAARLVTKARIRRITFIPYIGSMVVACAAASLNPKGPMQILTSGLPAAAAAFGLTQMDNLISLRRARAYIGPLKPLERSLPWILAAVVVLTFFVLVLGRGVRFS
;
A
#
# COMPACT_ATOMS: atom_id res chain seq x y z
N ALA A 1 14.70 -13.67 -5.16
CA ALA A 1 14.87 -13.67 -3.69
C ALA A 1 14.65 -12.30 -3.06
N VAL A 2 15.38 -11.25 -3.49
CA VAL A 2 15.31 -9.90 -2.88
C VAL A 2 13.91 -9.28 -2.92
N ALA A 3 13.20 -9.36 -4.04
CA ALA A 3 11.83 -8.82 -4.15
C ALA A 3 10.84 -9.50 -3.19
N VAL A 4 10.95 -10.82 -3.03
CA VAL A 4 10.09 -11.60 -2.11
C VAL A 4 10.43 -11.27 -0.66
N ALA A 5 11.71 -11.16 -0.31
CA ALA A 5 12.14 -10.75 1.03
C ALA A 5 11.68 -9.32 1.37
N GLY A 6 11.83 -8.38 0.42
CA GLY A 6 11.33 -7.01 0.57
C GLY A 6 9.80 -6.95 0.74
N TYR A 7 9.07 -7.78 -0.01
CA TYR A 7 7.62 -7.94 0.11
C TYR A 7 7.20 -8.41 1.52
N TYR A 8 7.82 -9.45 2.06
CA TYR A 8 7.49 -9.92 3.41
C TYR A 8 7.96 -8.95 4.51
N ALA A 9 9.10 -8.28 4.31
CA ALA A 9 9.60 -7.27 5.25
C ALA A 9 8.66 -6.06 5.32
N SER A 10 8.21 -5.55 4.17
CA SER A 10 7.26 -4.43 4.12
C SER A 10 5.92 -4.81 4.75
N MET A 11 5.42 -6.02 4.49
CA MET A 11 4.22 -6.53 5.16
C MET A 11 4.40 -6.55 6.68
N ARG A 12 5.55 -7.02 7.19
CA ARG A 12 5.82 -7.07 8.64
C ARG A 12 5.88 -5.68 9.27
N LEU A 13 6.47 -4.70 8.58
CA LEU A 13 6.55 -3.30 9.05
C LEU A 13 5.18 -2.62 9.09
N LEU A 14 4.25 -3.00 8.22
CA LEU A 14 2.92 -2.41 8.14
C LEU A 14 1.95 -2.94 9.20
N ILE A 15 2.21 -4.10 9.80
CA ILE A 15 1.28 -4.71 10.77
C ILE A 15 1.19 -3.88 12.05
N ASP A 16 2.32 -3.45 12.62
CA ASP A 16 2.33 -2.77 13.91
C ASP A 16 1.64 -1.39 13.85
N PRO A 17 1.81 -0.57 12.80
CA PRO A 17 1.04 0.68 12.59
C PRO A 17 -0.44 0.45 12.29
N LEU A 18 -0.83 -0.69 11.71
CA LEU A 18 -2.21 -1.01 11.36
C LEU A 18 -2.99 -1.61 12.55
N ALA A 19 -2.29 -2.16 13.55
CA ALA A 19 -2.89 -2.81 14.72
C ALA A 19 -3.93 -1.94 15.47
N PRO A 20 -3.73 -0.62 15.68
CA PRO A 20 -4.72 0.23 16.36
C PRO A 20 -6.03 0.43 15.59
N PHE A 21 -6.04 0.18 14.29
CA PHE A 21 -7.21 0.28 13.42
C PHE A 21 -7.96 -1.06 13.27
N ALA A 22 -7.38 -2.12 13.83
CA ALA A 22 -7.82 -3.49 13.67
C ALA A 22 -8.62 -4.02 14.89
N GLY A 23 -9.32 -3.14 15.62
CA GLY A 23 -9.96 -3.37 16.92
C GLY A 23 -10.43 -4.81 17.20
N VAL A 24 -10.21 -5.26 18.44
CA VAL A 24 -10.48 -6.62 18.88
C VAL A 24 -11.92 -6.72 19.40
N GLY A 25 -12.75 -7.46 18.67
CA GLY A 25 -13.96 -8.07 19.22
C GLY A 25 -13.84 -9.59 19.12
N GLU A 26 -14.21 -10.29 20.19
CA GLU A 26 -14.24 -11.76 20.22
C GLU A 26 -15.31 -12.32 19.28
N ASP A 27 -16.39 -11.57 19.09
CA ASP A 27 -17.51 -11.90 18.20
C ASP A 27 -17.10 -11.98 16.74
N GLU A 28 -17.65 -12.97 16.05
CA GLU A 28 -17.45 -13.16 14.60
C GLU A 28 -17.92 -11.94 13.79
N ALA A 29 -19.01 -11.30 14.22
CA ALA A 29 -19.49 -10.06 13.63
C ALA A 29 -18.47 -8.91 13.75
N ALA A 30 -17.83 -8.75 14.91
CA ALA A 30 -16.80 -7.74 15.12
C ALA A 30 -15.54 -8.01 14.28
N ARG A 31 -15.17 -9.29 14.10
CA ARG A 31 -14.06 -9.69 13.23
C ARG A 31 -14.30 -9.31 11.77
N LEU A 32 -15.53 -9.50 11.28
CA LEU A 32 -15.91 -9.14 9.91
C LEU A 32 -15.86 -7.62 9.69
N VAL A 33 -16.35 -6.84 10.64
CA VAL A 33 -16.29 -5.36 10.60
C VAL A 33 -14.84 -4.87 10.57
N THR A 34 -13.98 -5.45 11.42
CA THR A 34 -12.55 -5.13 11.45
C THR A 34 -11.85 -5.48 10.12
N LYS A 35 -12.10 -6.67 9.55
CA LYS A 35 -11.53 -7.05 8.24
C LYS A 35 -11.97 -6.08 7.14
N ALA A 36 -13.26 -5.73 7.10
CA ALA A 36 -13.79 -4.79 6.12
C ALA A 36 -13.15 -3.39 6.24
N ARG A 37 -12.90 -2.93 7.47
CA ARG A 37 -12.25 -1.64 7.72
C ARG A 37 -10.79 -1.62 7.27
N ILE A 38 -10.00 -2.64 7.62
CA ILE A 38 -8.60 -2.76 7.18
C ILE A 38 -8.55 -2.81 5.65
N ARG A 39 -9.38 -3.64 5.03
CA ARG A 39 -9.47 -3.74 3.57
C ARG A 39 -9.78 -2.39 2.93
N ARG A 40 -10.69 -1.60 3.51
CA ARG A 40 -11.00 -0.25 3.00
C ARG A 40 -9.80 0.70 3.10
N ILE A 41 -9.04 0.64 4.20
CA ILE A 41 -7.86 1.48 4.41
C ILE A 41 -6.74 1.09 3.43
N THR A 42 -6.58 -0.19 3.11
CA THR A 42 -5.51 -0.67 2.22
C THR A 42 -5.88 -0.65 0.74
N PHE A 43 -7.16 -0.63 0.39
CA PHE A 43 -7.62 -0.59 -0.99
C PHE A 43 -7.33 0.76 -1.67
N ILE A 44 -7.47 1.88 -0.94
CA ILE A 44 -7.17 3.22 -1.46
C ILE A 44 -5.70 3.33 -1.91
N PRO A 45 -4.68 3.01 -1.08
CA PRO A 45 -3.29 3.06 -1.50
C PRO A 45 -2.96 1.99 -2.55
N TYR A 46 -3.65 0.84 -2.57
CA TYR A 46 -3.49 -0.15 -3.64
C TYR A 46 -3.86 0.43 -5.00
N ILE A 47 -5.07 1.01 -5.15
CA ILE A 47 -5.49 1.66 -6.39
C ILE A 47 -4.59 2.86 -6.72
N GLY A 48 -4.24 3.66 -5.72
CA GLY A 48 -3.32 4.79 -5.89
C GLY A 48 -1.96 4.37 -6.46
N SER A 49 -1.38 3.29 -5.93
CA SER A 49 -0.11 2.75 -6.43
C SER A 49 -0.20 2.26 -7.88
N MET A 50 -1.33 1.66 -8.26
CA MET A 50 -1.56 1.21 -9.63
C MET A 50 -1.66 2.39 -10.60
N VAL A 51 -2.43 3.43 -10.24
CA VAL A 51 -2.56 4.65 -11.06
C VAL A 51 -1.21 5.33 -11.24
N VAL A 52 -0.44 5.47 -10.15
CA VAL A 52 0.89 6.09 -10.18
C VAL A 52 1.86 5.28 -11.03
N ALA A 53 1.89 3.95 -10.88
CA ALA A 53 2.76 3.08 -11.66
C ALA A 53 2.45 3.16 -13.15
N CYS A 54 1.16 3.13 -13.52
CA CYS A 54 0.73 3.29 -14.90
C CYS A 54 1.04 4.69 -15.46
N ALA A 55 0.84 5.76 -14.67
CA ALA A 55 1.16 7.12 -15.07
C ALA A 55 2.67 7.34 -15.23
N ALA A 56 3.50 6.76 -14.37
CA ALA A 56 4.95 6.81 -14.52
C ALA A 56 5.41 6.04 -15.75
N ALA A 57 4.84 4.86 -16.01
CA ALA A 57 5.17 4.04 -17.17
C ALA A 57 4.71 4.66 -18.51
N SER A 58 3.60 5.39 -18.52
CA SER A 58 3.10 6.06 -19.74
C SER A 58 3.99 7.23 -20.17
N LEU A 59 4.68 7.88 -19.23
CA LEU A 59 5.66 8.92 -19.50
C LEU A 59 7.03 8.38 -19.94
N ASN A 60 7.19 7.06 -20.02
CA ASN A 60 8.47 6.48 -20.38
C ASN A 60 8.74 6.58 -21.90
N PRO A 61 9.90 7.11 -22.32
CA PRO A 61 10.20 7.33 -23.73
C PRO A 61 10.38 6.05 -24.54
N LYS A 62 10.54 4.86 -23.92
CA LYS A 62 10.62 3.59 -24.67
C LYS A 62 9.25 3.05 -25.12
N GLY A 63 8.17 3.80 -24.92
CA GLY A 63 6.85 3.52 -25.47
C GLY A 63 5.88 2.80 -24.52
N PRO A 64 4.61 2.67 -24.92
CA PRO A 64 3.51 2.22 -24.06
C PRO A 64 3.63 0.77 -23.59
N MET A 65 4.47 -0.04 -24.25
CA MET A 65 4.74 -1.42 -23.84
C MET A 65 5.33 -1.52 -22.43
N GLN A 66 5.96 -0.45 -21.92
CA GLN A 66 6.42 -0.39 -20.54
C GLN A 66 5.30 -0.40 -19.50
N ILE A 67 4.09 0.03 -19.86
CA ILE A 67 2.94 -0.10 -18.96
C ILE A 67 2.73 -1.59 -18.63
N LEU A 68 2.92 -2.47 -19.62
CA LEU A 68 2.76 -3.92 -19.44
C LEU A 68 3.99 -4.57 -18.79
N THR A 69 5.21 -4.11 -19.11
CA THR A 69 6.44 -4.77 -18.65
C THR A 69 6.97 -4.26 -17.31
N SER A 70 6.61 -3.04 -16.88
CA SER A 70 7.04 -2.46 -15.60
C SER A 70 5.89 -1.93 -14.76
N GLY A 71 4.92 -1.24 -15.36
CA GLY A 71 3.77 -0.65 -14.65
C GLY A 71 2.87 -1.71 -13.99
N LEU A 72 2.43 -2.71 -14.75
CA LEU A 72 1.59 -3.81 -14.26
C LEU A 72 2.29 -4.66 -13.20
N PRO A 73 3.54 -5.13 -13.39
CA PRO A 73 4.26 -5.86 -12.35
C PRO A 73 4.47 -5.03 -11.06
N ALA A 74 4.72 -3.72 -11.18
CA ALA A 74 4.84 -2.84 -10.02
C ALA A 74 3.51 -2.67 -9.28
N ALA A 75 2.39 -2.54 -10.01
CA ALA A 75 1.06 -2.52 -9.42
C ALA A 75 0.70 -3.85 -8.76
N ALA A 76 1.06 -4.98 -9.38
CA ALA A 76 0.87 -6.31 -8.82
C ALA A 76 1.71 -6.53 -7.55
N ALA A 77 2.89 -5.91 -7.43
CA ALA A 77 3.69 -5.97 -6.21
C ALA A 77 2.99 -5.29 -5.01
N ALA A 78 2.12 -4.30 -5.25
CA ALA A 78 1.31 -3.67 -4.20
C ALA A 78 0.13 -4.54 -3.73
N PHE A 79 -0.12 -5.70 -4.36
CA PHE A 79 -1.19 -6.64 -3.98
C PHE A 79 -1.12 -7.08 -2.51
N GLY A 80 0.07 -7.06 -1.90
CA GLY A 80 0.25 -7.38 -0.48
C GLY A 80 -0.56 -6.49 0.47
N LEU A 81 -0.93 -5.27 0.05
CA LEU A 81 -1.83 -4.40 0.79
C LEU A 81 -3.24 -4.99 0.93
N THR A 82 -3.71 -5.72 -0.08
CA THR A 82 -5.03 -6.37 -0.07
C THR A 82 -5.07 -7.60 0.85
N GLN A 83 -3.90 -8.17 1.18
CA GLN A 83 -3.75 -9.34 2.05
C GLN A 83 -3.48 -8.99 3.53
N MET A 84 -3.42 -7.69 3.87
CA MET A 84 -3.12 -7.20 5.21
C MET A 84 -4.16 -7.66 6.26
N ASP A 85 -5.43 -7.80 5.87
CA ASP A 85 -6.51 -8.23 6.76
C ASP A 85 -6.30 -9.66 7.26
N ASN A 86 -5.81 -10.55 6.41
CA ASN A 86 -5.46 -11.92 6.76
C ASN A 86 -4.19 -11.98 7.64
N LEU A 87 -3.16 -11.18 7.34
CA LEU A 87 -1.94 -11.15 8.17
C LEU A 87 -2.17 -10.60 9.57
N ILE A 88 -2.96 -9.53 9.69
CA ILE A 88 -3.32 -8.95 10.98
C ILE A 88 -4.19 -9.94 11.77
N SER A 89 -5.02 -10.74 11.09
CA SER A 89 -5.78 -11.82 11.74
C SER A 89 -4.90 -12.99 12.24
N LEU A 90 -3.75 -13.23 11.60
CA LEU A 90 -2.79 -14.27 12.00
C LEU A 90 -1.85 -13.81 13.12
N ARG A 91 -1.42 -12.54 13.13
CA ARG A 91 -0.64 -11.94 14.24
C ARG A 91 -1.49 -11.59 15.48
N ARG A 92 -2.81 -11.72 15.37
CA ARG A 92 -3.84 -11.44 16.38
C ARG A 92 -3.68 -12.21 17.70
N ALA A 93 -2.76 -13.18 17.78
CA ALA A 93 -2.37 -13.82 19.04
C ALA A 93 -1.64 -12.89 20.02
N ARG A 94 -1.17 -11.71 19.59
CA ARG A 94 -0.57 -10.71 20.48
C ARG A 94 -1.11 -9.30 20.25
N ALA A 95 -1.96 -8.87 21.17
CA ALA A 95 -1.97 -7.54 21.79
C ALA A 95 -2.32 -6.30 20.93
N TYR A 96 -3.62 -6.00 20.83
CA TYR A 96 -4.13 -4.63 20.99
C TYR A 96 -5.58 -4.67 21.49
N ILE A 97 -5.80 -4.39 22.77
CA ILE A 97 -7.13 -4.28 23.37
C ILE A 97 -7.37 -2.78 23.60
N GLY A 98 -8.12 -2.14 22.71
CA GLY A 98 -8.37 -0.70 22.80
C GLY A 98 -9.39 -0.21 21.76
N PRO A 99 -9.99 0.98 21.98
CA PRO A 99 -10.96 1.56 21.05
C PRO A 99 -10.29 1.83 19.68
N LEU A 100 -11.09 1.66 18.62
CA LEU A 100 -10.66 1.89 17.24
C LEU A 100 -10.21 3.34 17.06
N LYS A 101 -8.94 3.56 16.69
CA LYS A 101 -8.43 4.92 16.45
C LYS A 101 -9.08 5.55 15.20
N PRO A 102 -9.53 6.81 15.24
CA PRO A 102 -9.96 7.53 14.04
C PRO A 102 -8.78 7.74 13.08
N LEU A 103 -9.06 7.73 11.78
CA LEU A 103 -8.04 8.00 10.76
C LEU A 103 -7.91 9.52 10.61
N GLU A 104 -6.90 10.09 11.25
CA GLU A 104 -6.61 11.52 11.14
C GLU A 104 -6.02 11.84 9.75
N ARG A 105 -6.51 12.90 9.12
CA ARG A 105 -5.98 13.39 7.85
C ARG A 105 -4.92 14.44 8.12
N SER A 106 -3.67 14.13 7.84
CA SER A 106 -2.57 15.08 7.96
C SER A 106 -2.31 15.77 6.61
N LEU A 107 -2.79 17.01 6.47
CA LEU A 107 -2.53 17.84 5.29
C LEU A 107 -1.05 17.94 4.90
N PRO A 108 -0.09 18.10 5.86
CA PRO A 108 1.33 18.15 5.51
C PRO A 108 1.82 16.88 4.83
N TRP A 109 1.37 15.71 5.29
CA TRP A 109 1.72 14.42 4.68
C TRP A 109 1.06 14.22 3.33
N ILE A 110 -0.17 14.70 3.14
CA ILE A 110 -0.84 14.67 1.84
C ILE A 110 -0.05 15.51 0.83
N LEU A 111 0.35 16.73 1.19
CA LEU A 111 1.18 17.59 0.34
C LEU A 111 2.54 16.96 0.04
N ALA A 112 3.21 16.41 1.05
CA ALA A 112 4.48 15.70 0.87
C ALA A 112 4.32 14.51 -0.09
N ALA A 113 3.25 13.73 0.05
CA ALA A 113 2.95 12.62 -0.85
C ALA A 113 2.71 13.10 -2.29
N VAL A 114 1.98 14.20 -2.50
CA VAL A 114 1.79 14.79 -3.82
C VAL A 114 3.13 15.19 -4.44
N VAL A 115 3.99 15.90 -3.72
CA VAL A 115 5.31 16.33 -4.20
C VAL A 115 6.17 15.13 -4.59
N VAL A 116 6.23 14.10 -3.73
CA VAL A 116 7.00 12.88 -3.99
C VAL A 116 6.46 12.12 -5.20
N LEU A 117 5.14 11.98 -5.33
CA LEU A 117 4.51 11.32 -6.47
C LEU A 117 4.74 12.08 -7.77
N THR A 118 4.61 13.40 -7.76
CA THR A 118 4.90 14.25 -8.92
C THR A 118 6.36 14.10 -9.34
N PHE A 119 7.30 14.13 -8.40
CA PHE A 119 8.71 13.89 -8.69
C PHE A 119 8.94 12.49 -9.27
N PHE A 120 8.35 11.45 -8.69
CA PHE A 120 8.46 10.08 -9.19
C PHE A 120 7.94 9.95 -10.63
N VAL A 121 6.76 10.46 -10.90
CA VAL A 121 6.13 10.38 -12.23
C VAL A 121 6.91 11.19 -13.26
N LEU A 122 7.29 12.43 -12.95
CA LEU A 122 7.92 13.34 -13.91
C LEU A 122 9.42 13.11 -14.09
N VAL A 123 10.16 12.74 -13.04
CA VAL A 123 11.62 12.58 -13.11
C VAL A 123 11.98 11.13 -13.36
N LEU A 124 11.50 10.21 -12.52
CA LEU A 124 11.83 8.79 -12.63
C LEU A 124 11.05 8.11 -13.76
N GLY A 125 9.78 8.48 -13.98
CA GLY A 125 8.94 7.92 -15.05
C GLY A 125 9.47 8.22 -16.47
N ARG A 126 10.05 9.40 -16.69
CA ARG A 126 10.72 9.77 -17.96
C ARG A 126 12.02 8.99 -18.23
N GLY A 127 12.48 8.21 -17.24
CA GLY A 127 13.70 7.41 -17.31
C GLY A 127 14.96 8.24 -17.07
N VAL A 128 15.86 7.73 -16.22
CA VAL A 128 17.19 8.30 -16.04
C VAL A 128 17.97 8.08 -17.33
N ARG A 129 18.25 9.16 -18.07
CA ARG A 129 19.17 9.12 -19.20
C ARG A 129 20.59 9.16 -18.65
N PHE A 130 21.20 8.00 -18.48
CA PHE A 130 22.65 7.92 -18.34
C PHE A 130 23.22 8.26 -19.73
N SER A 131 23.64 9.51 -19.90
CA SER A 131 24.49 9.91 -21.02
C SER A 131 25.91 9.43 -20.81
#